data_AF-A0A849WM72-F1
#
_entry.id   AF-A0A849WM72-F1
#
_cell.length_a   1.000
_cell.length_b   1.000
_cell.length_c   1.000
_cell.angle_alpha   90.00
_cell.angle_beta   90.00
_cell.angle_gamma   90.00
#
_symmetry.space_group_name_H-M   'P 1'
#
loop_
_entity.id
_entity.type
_entity.pdbx_description
1 polymer ?
#
loop_
_entity_poly.entity_id
_entity_poly.type
_entity_poly.pdbx_seq_one_letter_code
_entity_poly.pdbx_strand_id
1 'polypeptide(L)'
;MKFFLILINLLCLNLYTAKAQYLKPTEDQIAEVDELNDRIYISIEGNKVSNTEQIFDCISKSLHFENTADKSLESLKEQLSNSKYTSKETHITIHHGNSIYQRLGQAKWQKLLNVLNSAEEENVNSMGLKNIFIMYWD
;
A
#
# COMPACT_ATOMS: atom_id res chain seq x y z
N MET A 1 9.24 38.06 -8.89
CA MET A 1 8.02 37.21 -8.87
C MET A 1 8.26 35.73 -9.12
N LYS A 2 9.14 35.29 -10.04
CA LYS A 2 9.35 33.85 -10.33
C LYS A 2 10.01 33.03 -9.20
N PHE A 3 10.89 33.65 -8.40
CA PHE A 3 11.56 32.97 -7.27
C PHE A 3 10.61 32.57 -6.12
N PHE A 4 9.58 33.38 -5.87
CA PHE A 4 8.60 33.11 -4.80
C PHE A 4 7.71 31.91 -5.14
N LEU A 5 7.35 31.73 -6.42
CA LEU A 5 6.59 30.56 -6.88
C LEU A 5 7.38 29.25 -6.82
N ILE A 6 8.69 29.30 -7.06
CA ILE A 6 9.56 28.12 -6.98
C ILE A 6 9.72 27.67 -5.51
N LEU A 7 9.90 28.64 -4.59
CA LEU A 7 10.04 28.34 -3.17
C LEU A 7 8.76 27.74 -2.57
N ILE A 8 7.58 28.24 -2.97
CA ILE A 8 6.28 27.71 -2.52
C ILE A 8 6.06 26.29 -3.04
N ASN A 9 6.38 26.02 -4.32
CA ASN A 9 6.27 24.65 -4.86
C ASN A 9 7.22 23.67 -4.17
N LEU A 10 8.46 24.07 -3.85
CA LEU A 10 9.40 23.22 -3.10
C LEU A 10 8.93 22.98 -1.65
N LEU A 11 8.37 23.99 -0.98
CA LEU A 11 7.82 23.82 0.36
C LEU A 11 6.61 22.89 0.36
N CYS A 12 5.71 23.06 -0.61
CA CYS A 12 4.56 22.19 -0.80
C CYS A 12 5.00 20.75 -1.05
N LEU A 13 5.92 20.50 -2.00
CA LEU A 13 6.42 19.15 -2.28
C LEU A 13 6.97 18.46 -1.03
N ASN A 14 7.75 19.18 -0.20
CA ASN A 14 8.33 18.66 1.03
C ASN A 14 7.30 18.41 2.14
N LEU A 15 6.26 19.25 2.24
CA LEU A 15 5.13 19.02 3.17
C LEU A 15 4.28 17.83 2.75
N TYR A 16 4.11 17.59 1.44
CA TYR A 16 3.33 16.46 0.92
C TYR A 16 4.07 15.12 1.03
N THR A 17 5.38 15.08 0.77
CA THR A 17 6.19 13.88 1.03
C THR A 17 6.26 13.57 2.53
N ALA A 18 6.34 14.60 3.38
CA ALA A 18 6.22 14.40 4.82
C ALA A 18 4.83 13.86 5.19
N LYS A 19 3.73 14.33 4.61
CA LYS A 19 2.39 13.82 4.97
C LYS A 19 2.19 12.34 4.61
N ALA A 20 2.66 11.91 3.44
CA ALA A 20 2.59 10.51 3.02
C ALA A 20 3.41 9.55 3.91
N GLN A 21 4.50 10.03 4.52
CA GLN A 21 5.31 9.26 5.47
C GLN A 21 4.70 9.16 6.88
N TYR A 22 3.66 9.95 7.19
CA TYR A 22 3.08 10.07 8.54
C TYR A 22 1.61 9.64 8.61
N LEU A 23 1.07 9.01 7.56
CA LEU A 23 -0.23 8.34 7.64
C LEU A 23 -0.13 7.18 8.63
N LYS A 24 -0.77 7.34 9.78
CA LYS A 24 -0.84 6.33 10.83
C LYS A 24 -2.30 6.09 11.15
N PRO A 25 -2.77 4.84 11.02
CA PRO A 25 -4.15 4.50 11.36
C PRO A 25 -4.51 4.93 12.80
N THR A 26 -5.70 5.51 12.97
CA THR A 26 -6.26 5.83 14.30
C THR A 26 -6.36 4.58 15.19
N GLU A 27 -6.50 4.72 16.52
CA GLU A 27 -6.38 3.61 17.50
C GLU A 27 -7.13 2.33 17.09
N ASP A 28 -8.32 2.43 16.51
CA ASP A 28 -9.14 1.26 16.13
C ASP A 28 -9.04 0.85 14.65
N GLN A 29 -8.34 1.62 13.79
CA GLN A 29 -8.20 1.31 12.37
C GLN A 29 -6.95 0.48 12.09
N ILE A 30 -7.10 -0.57 11.26
CA ILE A 30 -5.98 -1.38 10.74
C ILE A 30 -5.27 -0.64 9.60
N ALA A 31 -6.00 0.12 8.79
CA ALA A 31 -5.42 0.84 7.66
C ALA A 31 -5.99 2.24 7.49
N GLU A 32 -5.16 3.13 6.96
CA GLU A 32 -5.50 4.49 6.54
C GLU A 32 -5.19 4.65 5.06
N VAL A 33 -6.03 5.41 4.35
CA VAL A 33 -5.88 5.68 2.92
C VAL A 33 -5.88 7.18 2.71
N ASP A 34 -4.85 7.71 2.05
CA ASP A 34 -4.83 9.08 1.52
C ASP A 34 -4.71 9.02 0.01
N GLU A 35 -5.41 9.92 -0.67
CA GLU A 35 -5.43 10.00 -2.13
C GLU A 35 -4.99 11.40 -2.54
N LEU A 36 -3.88 11.47 -3.27
CA LEU A 36 -3.26 12.73 -3.67
C LEU A 36 -3.03 12.69 -5.18
N ASN A 37 -3.87 13.44 -5.91
CA ASN A 37 -3.84 13.52 -7.37
C ASN A 37 -3.94 12.13 -8.04
N ASP A 38 -2.85 11.68 -8.65
CA ASP A 38 -2.67 10.42 -9.37
C ASP A 38 -2.06 9.32 -8.51
N ARG A 39 -2.04 9.51 -7.17
CA ARG A 39 -1.43 8.58 -6.22
C ARG A 39 -2.37 8.17 -5.11
N ILE A 40 -2.27 6.92 -4.70
CA ILE A 40 -2.97 6.34 -3.56
C ILE A 40 -1.92 5.88 -2.54
N TYR A 41 -2.07 6.27 -1.29
CA TYR A 41 -1.22 5.85 -0.17
C TYR A 41 -2.05 5.02 0.80
N ILE A 42 -1.65 3.76 0.99
CA ILE A 42 -2.29 2.82 1.90
C ILE A 42 -1.30 2.50 3.01
N SER A 43 -1.62 2.92 4.22
CA SER A 43 -0.83 2.66 5.42
C SER A 43 -1.52 1.57 6.24
N ILE A 44 -0.84 0.44 6.49
CA ILE A 44 -1.34 -0.70 7.24
C ILE A 44 -0.56 -0.82 8.55
N GLU A 45 -1.27 -0.87 9.66
CA GLU A 45 -0.73 -1.01 10.99
C GLU A 45 -0.61 -2.50 11.37
N GLY A 46 0.58 -3.08 11.14
CA GLY A 46 0.85 -4.49 11.33
C GLY A 46 0.69 -4.97 12.78
N ASN A 47 0.79 -4.09 13.77
CA ASN A 47 0.51 -4.47 15.16
C ASN A 47 -0.98 -4.77 15.42
N LYS A 48 -1.89 -4.39 14.52
CA LYS A 48 -3.34 -4.70 14.59
C LYS A 48 -3.74 -5.88 13.70
N VAL A 49 -2.86 -6.31 12.80
CA VAL A 49 -3.13 -7.43 11.88
C VAL A 49 -2.97 -8.78 12.59
N SER A 50 -4.02 -9.59 12.55
CA SER A 50 -4.11 -10.91 13.16
C SER A 50 -4.02 -12.05 12.15
N ASN A 51 -4.39 -11.81 10.89
CA ASN A 51 -4.33 -12.80 9.80
C ASN A 51 -4.13 -12.10 8.44
N THR A 52 -3.84 -12.88 7.39
CA THR A 52 -3.64 -12.35 6.03
C THR A 52 -4.92 -11.82 5.38
N GLU A 53 -6.09 -12.33 5.79
CA GLU A 53 -7.38 -11.88 5.26
C GLU A 53 -7.66 -10.41 5.64
N GLN A 54 -7.20 -9.96 6.80
CA GLN A 54 -7.32 -8.54 7.18
C GLN A 54 -6.48 -7.63 6.29
N ILE A 55 -5.32 -8.08 5.81
CA ILE A 55 -4.51 -7.32 4.83
C ILE A 55 -5.25 -7.27 3.50
N PHE A 56 -5.80 -8.41 3.05
CA PHE A 56 -6.66 -8.46 1.87
C PHE A 56 -7.81 -7.45 2.00
N ASP A 57 -8.56 -7.48 3.10
CA ASP A 57 -9.71 -6.61 3.32
C ASP A 57 -9.33 -5.11 3.32
N CYS A 58 -8.18 -4.76 3.92
CA CYS A 58 -7.69 -3.39 3.92
C CYS A 58 -7.37 -2.93 2.49
N ILE A 59 -6.59 -3.69 1.74
CA ILE A 59 -6.20 -3.35 0.37
C ILE A 59 -7.42 -3.34 -0.56
N SER A 60 -8.25 -4.36 -0.47
CA SER A 60 -9.49 -4.53 -1.24
C SER A 60 -10.42 -3.33 -1.08
N LYS A 61 -10.63 -2.89 0.18
CA LYS A 61 -11.45 -1.71 0.46
C LYS A 61 -10.81 -0.43 -0.08
N SER A 62 -9.49 -0.31 0.01
CA SER A 62 -8.74 0.88 -0.41
C SER A 62 -8.69 1.04 -1.93
N LEU A 63 -8.61 -0.06 -2.66
CA LEU A 63 -8.50 -0.09 -4.13
C LEU A 63 -9.81 -0.47 -4.82
N HIS A 64 -10.90 -0.59 -4.05
CA HIS A 64 -12.24 -0.92 -4.55
C HIS A 64 -12.29 -2.20 -5.41
N PHE A 65 -11.66 -3.26 -4.91
CA PHE A 65 -11.71 -4.59 -5.52
C PHE A 65 -13.15 -5.09 -5.62
N GLU A 66 -13.56 -5.57 -6.79
CA GLU A 66 -14.93 -6.06 -7.02
C GLU A 66 -15.13 -7.49 -6.53
N ASN A 67 -14.08 -8.32 -6.58
CA ASN A 67 -14.14 -9.70 -6.11
C ASN A 67 -13.54 -9.79 -4.70
N THR A 68 -14.39 -9.86 -3.67
CA THR A 68 -13.94 -9.96 -2.27
C THR A 68 -14.33 -11.27 -1.60
N ALA A 69 -14.88 -12.22 -2.38
CA ALA A 69 -15.36 -13.49 -1.85
C ALA A 69 -14.20 -14.47 -1.60
N ASP A 70 -13.21 -14.49 -2.49
CA ASP A 70 -11.95 -15.19 -2.27
C ASP A 70 -10.91 -14.23 -1.65
N LYS A 71 -10.56 -14.46 -0.39
CA LYS A 71 -9.55 -13.68 0.34
C LYS A 71 -8.17 -14.37 0.38
N SER A 72 -7.94 -15.30 -0.55
CA SER A 72 -6.65 -15.98 -0.70
C SER A 72 -5.53 -15.00 -1.09
N LEU A 73 -4.28 -15.36 -0.78
CA LEU A 73 -3.11 -14.60 -1.23
C LEU A 73 -2.97 -14.61 -2.76
N GLU A 74 -3.45 -15.65 -3.44
CA GLU A 74 -3.44 -15.71 -4.90
C GLU A 74 -4.43 -14.70 -5.50
N SER A 75 -5.63 -14.58 -4.93
CA SER A 75 -6.58 -13.54 -5.33
C SER A 75 -6.04 -12.14 -5.05
N LEU A 76 -5.35 -11.94 -3.92
CA LEU A 76 -4.67 -10.67 -3.63
C LEU A 76 -3.67 -10.31 -4.73
N LYS A 77 -2.84 -11.28 -5.13
CA LYS A 77 -1.86 -11.11 -6.21
C LYS A 77 -2.55 -10.73 -7.50
N GLU A 78 -3.54 -11.51 -7.93
CA GLU A 78 -4.25 -11.28 -9.20
C GLU A 78 -4.85 -9.88 -9.28
N GLN A 79 -5.50 -9.43 -8.20
CA GLN A 79 -6.14 -8.13 -8.17
C GLN A 79 -5.14 -6.98 -8.08
N LEU A 80 -4.06 -7.14 -7.31
CA LEU A 80 -2.98 -6.16 -7.32
C LEU A 80 -2.26 -6.11 -8.67
N SER A 81 -2.06 -7.22 -9.38
CA SER A 81 -1.46 -7.22 -10.72
C SER A 81 -2.39 -6.65 -11.79
N ASN A 82 -3.68 -6.43 -11.50
CA ASN A 82 -4.65 -5.92 -12.46
C ASN A 82 -4.69 -4.38 -12.46
N SER A 83 -4.25 -3.78 -13.56
CA SER A 83 -4.19 -2.33 -13.75
C SER A 83 -5.54 -1.61 -13.63
N LYS A 84 -6.67 -2.34 -13.72
CA LYS A 84 -8.01 -1.80 -13.42
C LYS A 84 -8.08 -1.22 -12.01
N TYR A 85 -7.50 -1.90 -11.03
CA TYR A 85 -7.56 -1.49 -9.62
C TYR A 85 -6.42 -0.56 -9.21
N THR A 86 -5.39 -0.46 -10.04
CA THR A 86 -4.25 0.43 -9.83
C THR A 86 -4.14 1.41 -10.99
N SER A 87 -5.24 2.08 -11.34
CA SER A 87 -5.20 3.13 -12.36
C SER A 87 -4.37 4.36 -11.93
N LYS A 88 -4.07 4.45 -10.64
CA LYS A 88 -3.20 5.41 -9.98
C LYS A 88 -1.96 4.72 -9.41
N GLU A 89 -0.89 5.49 -9.27
CA GLU A 89 0.34 5.03 -8.63
C GLU A 89 0.03 4.69 -7.17
N THR A 90 0.19 3.42 -6.79
CA THR A 90 -0.26 2.92 -5.50
C THR A 90 0.91 2.60 -4.59
N HIS A 91 0.95 3.22 -3.41
CA HIS A 91 1.97 3.02 -2.40
C HIS A 91 1.35 2.28 -1.22
N ILE A 92 1.81 1.05 -0.95
CA ILE A 92 1.35 0.24 0.18
C ILE A 92 2.48 0.16 1.20
N THR A 93 2.25 0.67 2.40
CA THR A 93 3.20 0.61 3.51
C THR A 93 2.65 -0.24 4.64
N ILE A 94 3.41 -1.24 5.07
CA ILE A 94 3.11 -2.06 6.24
C ILE A 94 4.05 -1.65 7.38
N HIS A 95 3.49 -0.99 8.38
CA HIS A 95 4.20 -0.66 9.62
C HIS A 95 4.24 -1.85 10.55
N HIS A 96 5.29 -1.95 11.38
CA HIS A 96 5.42 -2.97 12.42
C HIS A 96 5.32 -4.40 11.86
N GLY A 97 5.98 -4.66 10.73
CA GLY A 97 5.96 -5.94 10.01
C GLY A 97 6.33 -7.15 10.87
N ASN A 98 7.28 -7.01 11.80
CA ASN A 98 7.66 -8.06 12.75
C ASN A 98 6.49 -8.52 13.63
N SER A 99 5.52 -7.64 13.94
CA SER A 99 4.31 -8.05 14.68
C SER A 99 3.47 -9.05 13.88
N ILE A 100 3.39 -8.85 12.56
CA ILE A 100 2.72 -9.78 11.64
C ILE A 100 3.50 -11.09 11.56
N TYR A 101 4.83 -11.01 11.39
CA TYR A 101 5.70 -12.18 11.37
C TYR A 101 5.52 -13.06 12.62
N GLN A 102 5.52 -12.46 13.82
CA GLN A 102 5.37 -13.19 15.07
C GLN A 102 4.01 -13.88 15.20
N ARG A 103 2.92 -13.28 14.69
CA ARG A 103 1.57 -13.86 14.75
C ARG A 103 1.30 -14.90 13.68
N LEU A 104 1.69 -14.63 12.43
CA LEU A 104 1.42 -15.51 11.30
C LEU A 104 2.40 -16.68 11.21
N GLY A 105 3.60 -16.49 11.76
CA GLY A 105 4.74 -17.38 11.58
C GLY A 105 5.42 -17.18 10.22
N GLN A 106 6.67 -17.66 10.16
CA GLN A 106 7.59 -17.44 9.04
C GLN A 106 6.99 -17.85 7.68
N ALA A 107 6.39 -19.04 7.58
CA ALA A 107 5.91 -19.55 6.30
C ALA A 107 4.79 -18.69 5.70
N LYS A 108 3.84 -18.23 6.52
CA LYS A 108 2.73 -17.37 6.06
C LYS A 108 3.20 -15.96 5.76
N TRP A 109 4.07 -15.40 6.61
CA TRP A 109 4.68 -14.09 6.36
C TRP A 109 5.47 -14.06 5.05
N GLN A 110 6.30 -15.07 4.80
CA GLN A 110 7.08 -15.16 3.56
C GLN A 110 6.19 -15.28 2.33
N LYS A 111 5.10 -16.07 2.40
CA LYS A 111 4.13 -16.17 1.29
C LYS A 111 3.47 -14.84 1.00
N LEU A 112 3.06 -14.09 2.03
CA LEU A 112 2.50 -12.76 1.87
C LEU A 112 3.51 -11.80 1.21
N LEU A 113 4.76 -11.76 1.70
CA LEU A 113 5.80 -10.92 1.11
C LEU A 113 6.06 -11.27 -0.35
N ASN A 114 6.09 -12.56 -0.69
CA ASN A 114 6.27 -13.01 -2.08
C ASN A 114 5.11 -12.51 -2.97
N VAL A 115 3.87 -12.64 -2.51
CA VAL A 115 2.67 -12.16 -3.23
C VAL A 115 2.73 -10.66 -3.48
N LEU A 116 3.06 -9.89 -2.44
CA LEU A 116 3.19 -8.44 -2.54
C LEU A 116 4.31 -8.05 -3.53
N ASN A 117 5.51 -8.60 -3.35
CA ASN A 117 6.65 -8.30 -4.22
C ASN A 117 6.39 -8.71 -5.68
N SER A 118 5.76 -9.87 -5.92
CA SER A 118 5.39 -10.28 -7.28
C SER A 118 4.37 -9.34 -7.90
N ALA A 119 3.39 -8.87 -7.15
CA ALA A 119 2.43 -7.90 -7.66
C ALA A 119 3.10 -6.55 -8.00
N GLU A 120 4.06 -6.11 -7.19
CA GLU A 120 4.87 -4.92 -7.50
C GLU A 120 5.70 -5.09 -8.79
N GLU A 121 6.25 -6.28 -9.05
CA GLU A 121 7.02 -6.57 -10.27
C GLU A 121 6.14 -6.67 -11.52
N GLU A 122 4.96 -7.28 -11.39
CA GLU A 122 4.03 -7.52 -12.50
C GLU A 122 3.19 -6.29 -12.85
N ASN A 123 2.90 -5.41 -11.89
CA ASN A 123 2.10 -4.21 -12.11
C ASN A 123 2.94 -3.06 -12.67
N VAL A 124 3.08 -3.05 -14.00
CA VAL A 124 3.74 -1.99 -14.76
C VAL A 124 2.76 -1.22 -15.62
N ASN A 125 3.00 0.08 -15.76
CA ASN A 125 2.24 0.94 -16.66
C ASN A 125 2.66 0.74 -18.14
N SER A 126 2.06 1.49 -19.06
CA SER A 126 2.34 1.42 -20.50
C SER A 126 3.79 1.73 -20.89
N MET A 127 4.57 2.34 -20.01
CA MET A 127 5.99 2.63 -20.19
C MET A 127 6.91 1.56 -19.56
N GLY A 128 6.33 0.49 -18.98
CA GLY A 128 7.07 -0.54 -18.26
C GLY A 128 7.58 -0.09 -16.87
N LEU A 129 7.07 1.04 -16.34
CA LEU A 129 7.41 1.50 -15.00
C LEU A 129 6.45 0.90 -13.99
N LYS A 130 6.99 0.50 -12.83
CA LYS A 130 6.19 0.03 -11.69
C LYS A 130 5.16 1.07 -11.30
N ASN A 131 3.96 0.59 -11.05
CA ASN A 131 2.81 1.41 -10.70
C ASN A 131 2.22 1.04 -9.32
N ILE A 132 2.77 0.00 -8.71
CA ILE A 132 2.63 -0.30 -7.28
C ILE A 132 4.01 -0.23 -6.64
N PHE A 133 4.08 0.27 -5.41
CA PHE A 133 5.28 0.31 -4.58
C PHE A 133 4.93 -0.23 -3.21
N ILE A 134 5.70 -1.22 -2.75
CA ILE A 134 5.42 -1.86 -1.46
C ILE A 134 6.60 -1.66 -0.53
N MET A 135 6.31 -1.13 0.66
CA MET A 135 7.27 -0.96 1.73
C MET A 135 6.78 -1.68 2.99
N TYR A 136 7.70 -2.29 3.71
CA TYR A 136 7.44 -2.83 5.04
C TYR A 136 8.64 -2.57 5.94
N TRP A 137 8.39 -2.18 7.19
CA TRP A 137 9.42 -1.96 8.18
C TRP A 137 8.90 -2.24 9.59
N ASP A 138 9.83 -2.33 10.54
CA ASP A 138 9.55 -2.63 11.95
C ASP A 138 9.32 -1.37 12.80
#